data_AF-A0A7J8JCZ7-F1
#
_entry.id   AF-A0A7J8JCZ7-F1
#
_cell.length_a   1.000
_cell.length_b   1.000
_cell.length_c   1.000
_cell.angle_alpha   90.00
_cell.angle_beta   90.00
_cell.angle_gamma   90.00
#
_symmetry.space_group_name_H-M   'P 1'
#
loop_
_entity.id
_entity.type
_entity.pdbx_description
1 polymer ?
#
loop_
_entity_poly.entity_id
_entity_poly.type
_entity_poly.pdbx_seq_one_letter_code
_entity_poly.pdbx_strand_id
1 'polypeptide(L)'
;MVKQRWSVHTATDAQQGKDCVFTIDPSTARDLDDALSCKPLADGNAYEVGVHIADVSYFVPEESDLDKVAAERATSVYLVQKVVPMLPRPLCEELCSLNPMTDKLTFSVIWTLTPEGKILDEWFGRTVIRSCTKLSYEHAQSMIESPTERIPGTELPPVSPEHSSDEVHQAVLSLHRIAKELRKQRFSDGALRLDQLKLAFTLDHETGLPQGCHIYEYQDSNKLVEEFMLLANMAVAHKIYRAFPERAVLRRHPPPQTKMLSDLQEFCDQMGLPMDFSSAGALNKSLTKLFGNDEYSLARKEVLTNMCSRPMQMAQYFCSGVLQDQEQFRHYALNVPLYTHFTSPIRRFADIMVHRLLAAALGYKEPPGVEPDALQKQADHCNDRRMASKRVQELSASLFFAVLVKETGPLESEAMVLGVLNQAFDVLVLRYGVQKRIYCNALPLRSHHFQKVGKKPELMLVWEPETLEQEPVQQVITIFSLVEVVLRAETAALKYSAILKHPGTEGLPGPQDREGRDREDEQED
;
A
#
# COMPACT_ATOMS: atom_id res chain seq x y z
N MET A 1 8.81 -6.55 -36.88
CA MET A 1 8.49 -7.45 -35.74
C MET A 1 7.22 -8.20 -36.08
N VAL A 2 7.30 -9.52 -36.24
CA VAL A 2 6.12 -10.37 -36.46
C VAL A 2 5.35 -10.43 -35.15
N LYS A 3 4.17 -9.80 -35.06
CA LYS A 3 3.23 -10.06 -33.96
C LYS A 3 2.71 -11.49 -34.14
N GLN A 4 3.30 -12.46 -33.45
CA GLN A 4 2.73 -13.80 -33.37
C GLN A 4 1.41 -13.70 -32.59
N ARG A 5 0.28 -14.00 -33.23
CA ARG A 5 -1.02 -14.14 -32.55
C ARG A 5 -1.04 -15.48 -31.82
N TRP A 6 -1.05 -15.44 -30.50
CA TRP A 6 -1.32 -16.60 -29.64
C TRP A 6 -2.83 -16.72 -29.39
N SER A 7 -3.35 -17.95 -29.47
CA SER A 7 -4.74 -18.29 -29.12
C SER A 7 -4.73 -19.44 -28.12
N VAL A 8 -5.64 -19.43 -27.14
CA VAL A 8 -5.75 -20.51 -26.15
C VAL A 8 -6.20 -21.79 -26.85
N HIS A 9 -5.39 -22.85 -26.76
CA HIS A 9 -5.80 -24.19 -27.17
C HIS A 9 -6.58 -24.84 -26.02
N THR A 10 -7.89 -25.01 -26.18
CA THR A 10 -8.75 -25.60 -25.14
C THR A 10 -8.57 -27.12 -25.08
N ALA A 11 -7.92 -27.60 -24.02
CA ALA A 11 -8.01 -29.00 -23.60
C ALA A 11 -8.88 -29.06 -22.32
N THR A 12 -10.12 -29.53 -22.49
CA THR A 12 -11.04 -30.11 -21.47
C THR A 12 -11.38 -29.33 -20.17
N ASP A 13 -12.68 -29.25 -19.87
CA ASP A 13 -13.35 -28.87 -18.60
C ASP A 13 -13.25 -27.42 -18.07
N ALA A 14 -12.59 -26.48 -18.75
CA ALA A 14 -12.65 -25.07 -18.34
C ALA A 14 -14.03 -24.44 -18.66
N GLN A 15 -14.72 -23.95 -17.64
CA GLN A 15 -15.97 -23.19 -17.77
C GLN A 15 -15.75 -21.99 -18.71
N GLN A 16 -16.55 -21.93 -19.78
CA GLN A 16 -16.28 -21.06 -20.94
C GLN A 16 -16.97 -19.70 -20.78
N GLY A 17 -16.18 -18.66 -20.46
CA GLY A 17 -16.25 -17.28 -20.96
C GLY A 17 -17.58 -16.48 -21.05
N LYS A 18 -18.64 -16.81 -20.31
CA LYS A 18 -19.92 -16.07 -20.35
C LYS A 18 -20.23 -15.23 -19.10
N ASP A 19 -19.42 -15.35 -18.06
CA ASP A 19 -19.66 -14.67 -16.80
C ASP A 19 -19.10 -13.23 -16.82
N CYS A 20 -19.78 -12.31 -16.13
CA CYS A 20 -19.32 -10.94 -15.97
C CYS A 20 -18.11 -10.89 -15.04
N VAL A 21 -16.91 -10.89 -15.65
CA VAL A 21 -15.61 -10.81 -14.99
C VAL A 21 -14.95 -9.49 -15.37
N PHE A 22 -14.32 -8.78 -14.42
CA PHE A 22 -13.64 -7.51 -14.67
C PHE A 22 -12.43 -7.34 -13.75
N THR A 23 -11.52 -6.43 -14.09
CA THR A 23 -10.37 -6.07 -13.24
C THR A 23 -10.58 -4.69 -12.60
N ILE A 24 -9.96 -4.45 -11.44
CA ILE A 24 -9.94 -3.14 -10.75
C ILE A 24 -8.50 -2.85 -10.29
N ASP A 25 -7.85 -1.91 -10.97
CA ASP A 25 -6.42 -1.65 -10.80
C ASP A 25 -6.12 -0.14 -10.75
N PRO A 26 -4.89 0.31 -10.45
CA PRO A 26 -4.49 1.68 -10.76
C PRO A 26 -4.67 1.98 -12.26
N SER A 27 -5.07 3.21 -12.60
CA SER A 27 -5.26 3.64 -14.00
C SER A 27 -4.02 3.39 -14.89
N THR A 28 -2.82 3.47 -14.30
CA THR A 28 -1.52 3.26 -14.95
C THR A 28 -1.08 1.79 -15.04
N ALA A 29 -1.84 0.84 -14.48
CA ALA A 29 -1.48 -0.57 -14.45
C ALA A 29 -1.39 -1.19 -15.86
N ARG A 30 -0.37 -2.02 -16.08
CA ARG A 30 -0.12 -2.73 -17.35
C ARG A 30 -0.14 -4.26 -17.20
N ASP A 31 0.19 -4.73 -16.00
CA ASP A 31 0.25 -6.10 -15.55
C ASP A 31 -0.91 -6.38 -14.60
N LEU A 32 -2.06 -6.81 -15.15
CA LEU A 32 -3.28 -7.10 -14.39
C LEU A 32 -3.23 -8.56 -13.94
N ASP A 33 -2.93 -8.79 -12.67
CA ASP A 33 -2.78 -10.12 -12.08
C ASP A 33 -4.13 -10.77 -11.74
N ASP A 34 -5.11 -9.97 -11.30
CA ASP A 34 -6.36 -10.42 -10.72
C ASP A 34 -7.60 -9.84 -11.42
N ALA A 35 -8.65 -10.66 -11.47
CA ALA A 35 -9.98 -10.27 -11.90
C ALA A 35 -11.02 -10.80 -10.91
N LEU A 36 -12.16 -10.11 -10.84
CA LEU A 36 -13.25 -10.41 -9.92
C LEU A 36 -14.54 -10.69 -10.70
N SER A 37 -15.39 -11.54 -10.12
CA SER A 37 -16.77 -11.74 -10.52
C SER A 37 -17.65 -11.87 -9.29
N CYS A 38 -18.92 -11.46 -9.41
CA CYS A 38 -19.89 -11.59 -8.33
C CYS A 38 -21.30 -11.71 -8.91
N LYS A 39 -21.99 -12.80 -8.54
CA LYS A 39 -23.32 -13.12 -9.04
C LYS A 39 -24.23 -13.53 -7.87
N PRO A 40 -25.40 -12.92 -7.69
CA PRO A 40 -26.38 -13.40 -6.72
C PRO A 40 -26.92 -14.77 -7.15
N LEU A 41 -27.07 -15.69 -6.19
CA LEU A 41 -27.69 -16.99 -6.41
C LEU A 41 -29.22 -16.89 -6.36
N ALA A 42 -29.91 -17.88 -6.93
CA ALA A 42 -31.36 -17.84 -7.20
C ALA A 42 -32.24 -17.71 -5.95
N ASP A 43 -31.72 -18.03 -4.77
CA ASP A 43 -32.42 -17.90 -3.48
C ASP A 43 -32.27 -16.52 -2.83
N GLY A 44 -31.44 -15.64 -3.41
CA GLY A 44 -31.17 -14.28 -2.91
C GLY A 44 -30.39 -14.20 -1.60
N ASN A 45 -29.98 -15.34 -1.04
CA ASN A 45 -29.33 -15.42 0.28
C ASN A 45 -27.83 -15.69 0.20
N ALA A 46 -27.28 -15.86 -1.01
CA ALA A 46 -25.87 -16.11 -1.24
C ALA A 46 -25.40 -15.52 -2.56
N TYR A 47 -24.08 -15.35 -2.66
CA TYR A 47 -23.37 -14.87 -3.83
C TYR A 47 -22.35 -15.90 -4.27
N GLU A 48 -22.25 -16.15 -5.56
CA GLU A 48 -21.08 -16.77 -6.16
C GLU A 48 -20.05 -15.67 -6.44
N VAL A 49 -18.89 -15.75 -5.79
CA VAL A 49 -17.80 -14.78 -5.94
C VAL A 49 -16.56 -15.48 -6.45
N GLY A 50 -16.00 -14.98 -7.55
CA GLY A 50 -14.77 -15.49 -8.15
C GLY A 50 -13.61 -14.51 -8.02
N VAL A 51 -12.46 -15.04 -7.60
CA VAL A 51 -11.14 -14.40 -7.76
C VAL A 51 -10.37 -15.19 -8.80
N HIS A 52 -10.08 -14.56 -9.93
CA HIS A 52 -9.43 -15.19 -11.08
C HIS A 52 -8.03 -14.61 -11.24
N ILE A 53 -6.99 -15.42 -11.02
CA ILE A 53 -5.60 -14.97 -11.06
C ILE A 53 -4.93 -15.44 -12.34
N ALA A 54 -4.13 -14.60 -13.01
CA ALA A 54 -3.39 -14.99 -14.21
C ALA A 54 -2.59 -16.30 -14.01
N ASP A 55 -2.77 -17.30 -14.87
CA ASP A 55 -2.05 -18.58 -14.77
C ASP A 55 -0.64 -18.49 -15.38
N VAL A 56 0.24 -17.76 -14.72
CA VAL A 56 1.65 -17.61 -15.12
C VAL A 56 2.40 -18.94 -15.04
N SER A 57 1.98 -19.85 -14.15
CA SER A 57 2.59 -21.17 -13.99
C SER A 57 2.48 -22.03 -15.26
N TYR A 58 1.48 -21.79 -16.10
CA TYR A 58 1.34 -22.40 -17.41
C TYR A 58 2.43 -21.93 -18.39
N PHE A 59 2.78 -20.65 -18.38
CA PHE A 59 3.73 -20.04 -19.32
C PHE A 59 5.19 -20.09 -18.86
N VAL A 60 5.44 -20.40 -17.58
CA VAL A 60 6.79 -20.47 -16.99
C VAL A 60 7.07 -21.90 -16.52
N PRO A 61 7.53 -22.79 -17.42
CA PRO A 61 7.89 -24.16 -17.06
C PRO A 61 8.98 -24.16 -16.00
N GLU A 62 8.80 -24.98 -14.97
CA GLU A 62 9.76 -25.19 -13.89
C GLU A 62 11.12 -25.62 -14.45
N GLU A 63 12.22 -25.09 -13.89
CA GLU A 63 13.62 -25.33 -14.32
C GLU A 63 14.03 -24.77 -15.69
N SER A 64 13.13 -24.09 -16.41
CA SER A 64 13.47 -23.37 -17.64
C SER A 64 14.37 -22.15 -17.38
N ASP A 65 15.01 -21.63 -18.42
CA ASP A 65 15.81 -20.40 -18.30
C ASP A 65 14.95 -19.19 -17.88
N LEU A 66 13.68 -19.18 -18.30
CA LEU A 66 12.70 -18.18 -17.88
C LEU A 66 12.37 -18.31 -16.39
N ASP A 67 12.25 -19.54 -15.88
CA ASP A 67 12.03 -19.81 -14.46
C ASP A 67 13.22 -19.37 -13.60
N LYS A 68 14.44 -19.70 -14.04
CA LYS A 68 15.67 -19.29 -13.35
C LYS A 68 15.78 -17.78 -13.23
N VAL A 69 15.56 -17.03 -14.31
CA VAL A 69 15.61 -15.55 -14.24
C VAL A 69 14.46 -14.98 -13.42
N ALA A 70 13.27 -15.61 -13.43
CA ALA A 70 12.15 -15.22 -12.59
C ALA A 70 12.47 -15.43 -11.10
N ALA A 71 13.08 -16.57 -10.75
CA ALA A 71 13.54 -16.91 -9.41
C ALA A 71 14.65 -15.93 -8.96
N GLU A 72 15.63 -15.64 -9.81
CA GLU A 72 16.72 -14.70 -9.54
C GLU A 72 16.19 -13.29 -9.24
N ARG A 73 15.25 -12.79 -10.06
CA ARG A 73 14.62 -11.47 -9.83
C ARG A 73 13.69 -11.47 -8.63
N ALA A 74 12.95 -12.56 -8.44
CA ALA A 74 11.95 -12.85 -7.41
C ALA A 74 10.73 -11.92 -7.34
N THR A 75 10.86 -10.65 -7.71
CA THR A 75 9.79 -9.64 -7.65
C THR A 75 10.03 -8.53 -8.67
N SER A 76 8.96 -7.98 -9.24
CA SER A 76 9.03 -6.70 -9.96
C SER A 76 9.38 -5.55 -9.00
N VAL A 77 10.05 -4.52 -9.51
CA VAL A 77 10.44 -3.31 -8.74
C VAL A 77 9.76 -2.09 -9.35
N TYR A 78 8.89 -1.43 -8.57
CA TYR A 78 8.11 -0.27 -9.00
C TYR A 78 8.81 1.04 -8.58
N LEU A 79 9.47 1.68 -9.54
CA LEU A 79 10.01 3.03 -9.36
C LEU A 79 8.94 4.06 -9.67
N VAL A 80 9.18 5.32 -9.29
CA VAL A 80 8.23 6.42 -9.54
C VAL A 80 7.94 6.59 -11.04
N GLN A 81 8.96 6.48 -11.89
CA GLN A 81 8.87 6.73 -13.33
C GLN A 81 8.75 5.46 -14.19
N LYS A 82 9.04 4.27 -13.63
CA LYS A 82 9.05 3.02 -14.42
C LYS A 82 8.98 1.77 -13.55
N VAL A 83 8.70 0.64 -14.18
CA VAL A 83 8.74 -0.67 -13.54
C VAL A 83 9.90 -1.49 -14.12
N VAL A 84 10.65 -2.16 -13.24
CA VAL A 84 11.61 -3.21 -13.64
C VAL A 84 10.88 -4.56 -13.47
N PRO A 85 10.43 -5.19 -14.56
CA PRO A 85 9.54 -6.35 -14.46
C PRO A 85 10.31 -7.63 -14.08
N MET A 86 9.63 -8.53 -13.37
CA MET A 86 10.16 -9.88 -13.08
C MET A 86 10.26 -10.72 -14.36
N LEU A 87 9.18 -10.74 -15.16
CA LEU A 87 9.09 -11.49 -16.41
C LEU A 87 9.28 -10.56 -17.63
N PRO A 88 9.53 -11.10 -18.84
CA PRO A 88 9.56 -10.32 -20.08
C PRO A 88 8.23 -9.61 -20.34
N ARG A 89 8.29 -8.39 -20.90
CA ARG A 89 7.10 -7.56 -21.19
C ARG A 89 6.01 -8.28 -22.02
N PRO A 90 6.33 -9.09 -23.05
CA PRO A 90 5.30 -9.84 -23.77
C PRO A 90 4.49 -10.81 -22.88
N LEU A 91 5.12 -11.37 -21.83
CA LEU A 91 4.40 -12.18 -20.86
C LEU A 91 3.63 -11.30 -19.87
N CYS A 92 4.28 -10.30 -19.28
CA CYS A 92 3.67 -9.44 -18.27
C CYS A 92 2.48 -8.64 -18.76
N GLU A 93 2.60 -8.00 -19.93
CA GLU A 93 1.68 -6.95 -20.38
C GLU A 93 0.69 -7.46 -21.44
N GLU A 94 1.01 -8.56 -22.13
CA GLU A 94 0.18 -9.07 -23.23
C GLU A 94 -0.42 -10.45 -22.94
N LEU A 95 0.40 -11.49 -22.71
CA LEU A 95 -0.08 -12.86 -22.61
C LEU A 95 -0.75 -13.17 -21.27
N CYS A 96 -0.08 -12.89 -20.15
CA CYS A 96 -0.58 -13.21 -18.80
C CYS A 96 -1.54 -12.14 -18.26
N SER A 97 -1.27 -10.85 -18.54
CA SER A 97 -2.13 -9.75 -18.09
C SER A 97 -3.58 -10.01 -18.49
N LEU A 98 -4.51 -9.84 -17.53
CA LEU A 98 -5.94 -10.04 -17.70
C LEU A 98 -6.62 -8.88 -18.47
N ASN A 99 -5.99 -8.47 -19.57
CA ASN A 99 -6.47 -7.42 -20.46
C ASN A 99 -7.92 -7.69 -20.91
N PRO A 100 -8.75 -6.65 -21.02
CA PRO A 100 -10.16 -6.80 -21.34
C PRO A 100 -10.37 -7.35 -22.75
N MET A 101 -11.54 -7.96 -22.97
CA MET A 101 -12.03 -8.45 -24.26
C MET A 101 -11.10 -9.45 -24.94
N THR A 102 -10.30 -10.18 -24.15
CA THR A 102 -9.38 -11.22 -24.63
C THR A 102 -9.49 -12.42 -23.72
N ASP A 103 -9.43 -13.62 -24.29
CA ASP A 103 -9.47 -14.86 -23.50
C ASP A 103 -8.14 -15.05 -22.76
N LYS A 104 -8.22 -15.41 -21.48
CA LYS A 104 -7.07 -15.51 -20.58
C LYS A 104 -7.13 -16.76 -19.73
N LEU A 105 -5.99 -17.43 -19.63
CA LEU A 105 -5.80 -18.55 -18.72
C LEU A 105 -5.67 -18.02 -17.30
N THR A 106 -6.47 -18.56 -16.40
CA THR A 106 -6.50 -18.16 -14.99
C THR A 106 -6.51 -19.37 -14.07
N PHE A 107 -5.99 -19.18 -12.87
CA PHE A 107 -6.18 -20.05 -11.73
C PHE A 107 -7.17 -19.36 -10.79
N SER A 108 -8.37 -19.92 -10.67
CA SER A 108 -9.48 -19.30 -9.95
C SER A 108 -9.71 -19.93 -8.58
N VAL A 109 -10.16 -19.08 -7.66
CA VAL A 109 -10.83 -19.47 -6.42
C VAL A 109 -12.25 -18.95 -6.51
N ILE A 110 -13.23 -19.83 -6.34
CA ILE A 110 -14.66 -19.49 -6.42
C ILE A 110 -15.30 -19.90 -5.10
N TRP A 111 -16.07 -19.00 -4.50
CA TRP A 111 -16.81 -19.26 -3.28
C TRP A 111 -18.30 -19.05 -3.49
N THR A 112 -19.08 -19.80 -2.73
CA THR A 112 -20.43 -19.38 -2.36
C THR A 112 -20.36 -18.66 -1.01
N LEU A 113 -20.68 -17.36 -0.99
CA LEU A 113 -20.60 -16.50 0.19
C LEU A 113 -21.98 -16.05 0.66
N THR A 114 -22.18 -15.95 1.97
CA THR A 114 -23.32 -15.18 2.52
C THR A 114 -23.10 -13.67 2.31
N PRO A 115 -24.13 -12.82 2.46
CA PRO A 115 -23.98 -11.36 2.41
C PRO A 115 -22.96 -10.81 3.43
N GLU A 116 -22.75 -11.50 4.54
CA GLU A 116 -21.76 -11.18 5.58
C GLU A 116 -20.35 -11.70 5.26
N GLY A 117 -20.16 -12.36 4.11
CA GLY A 117 -18.88 -12.89 3.66
C GLY A 117 -18.49 -14.24 4.27
N LYS A 118 -19.43 -14.99 4.86
CA LYS A 118 -19.14 -16.35 5.34
C LYS A 118 -19.08 -17.32 4.17
N ILE A 119 -18.03 -18.14 4.13
CA ILE A 119 -17.86 -19.17 3.11
C ILE A 119 -18.81 -20.34 3.39
N LEU A 120 -19.68 -20.65 2.42
CA LEU A 120 -20.57 -21.81 2.42
C LEU A 120 -19.98 -22.96 1.61
N ASP A 121 -19.36 -22.64 0.48
CA ASP A 121 -18.66 -23.58 -0.39
C ASP A 121 -17.42 -22.92 -1.00
N GLU A 122 -16.41 -23.72 -1.33
CA GLU A 122 -15.12 -23.27 -1.85
C GLU A 122 -14.59 -24.21 -2.93
N TRP A 123 -14.24 -23.63 -4.08
CA TRP A 123 -13.73 -24.34 -5.25
C TRP A 123 -12.43 -23.70 -5.76
N PHE A 124 -11.52 -24.54 -6.24
CA PHE A 124 -10.26 -24.14 -6.86
C PHE A 124 -10.11 -24.85 -8.20
N GLY A 125 -9.61 -24.14 -9.22
CA GLY A 125 -9.25 -24.78 -10.47
C GLY A 125 -8.74 -23.84 -11.54
N ARG A 126 -8.20 -24.42 -12.61
CA ARG A 126 -7.82 -23.69 -13.82
C ARG A 126 -9.06 -23.37 -14.64
N THR A 127 -9.13 -22.15 -15.14
CA THR A 127 -10.28 -21.61 -15.88
C THR A 127 -9.80 -20.78 -17.08
N VAL A 128 -10.74 -20.45 -17.96
CA VAL A 128 -10.54 -19.47 -19.04
C VAL A 128 -11.56 -18.36 -18.84
N ILE A 129 -11.09 -17.13 -18.62
CA ILE A 129 -11.96 -15.95 -18.49
C ILE A 129 -11.81 -15.03 -19.71
N ARG A 130 -12.79 -14.14 -19.88
CA ARG A 130 -12.73 -13.04 -20.83
C ARG A 130 -13.21 -11.78 -20.11
N SER A 131 -12.27 -11.02 -19.54
CA SER A 131 -12.61 -9.82 -18.78
C SER A 131 -13.44 -8.85 -19.64
N CYS A 132 -14.61 -8.42 -19.17
CA CYS A 132 -15.52 -7.56 -19.92
C CYS A 132 -15.07 -6.10 -19.91
N THR A 133 -14.30 -5.67 -18.91
CA THR A 133 -13.77 -4.31 -18.80
C THR A 133 -12.57 -4.22 -17.85
N LYS A 134 -11.76 -3.17 -18.02
CA LYS A 134 -10.64 -2.81 -17.13
C LYS A 134 -11.02 -1.56 -16.35
N LEU A 135 -11.50 -1.72 -15.12
CA LEU A 135 -11.81 -0.60 -14.25
C LEU A 135 -10.54 -0.06 -13.59
N SER A 136 -10.57 1.24 -13.29
CA SER A 136 -9.61 1.83 -12.37
C SER A 136 -10.23 1.89 -10.98
N TYR A 137 -9.43 2.12 -9.95
CA TYR A 137 -9.96 2.37 -8.60
C TYR A 137 -10.92 3.55 -8.56
N GLU A 138 -10.68 4.59 -9.37
CA GLU A 138 -11.55 5.77 -9.46
C GLU A 138 -12.90 5.41 -10.10
N HIS A 139 -12.91 4.61 -11.16
CA HIS A 139 -14.16 4.11 -11.77
C HIS A 139 -14.98 3.27 -10.77
N ALA A 140 -14.32 2.34 -10.08
CA ALA A 140 -14.98 1.51 -9.07
C ALA A 140 -15.44 2.32 -7.85
N GLN A 141 -14.71 3.36 -7.46
CA GLN A 141 -15.11 4.27 -6.38
C GLN A 141 -16.36 5.06 -6.78
N SER A 142 -16.40 5.61 -8.00
CA SER A 142 -17.57 6.31 -8.52
C SER A 142 -18.81 5.40 -8.53
N MET A 143 -18.66 4.13 -8.92
CA MET A 143 -19.73 3.13 -8.82
C MET A 143 -20.23 2.92 -7.38
N ILE A 144 -19.33 2.93 -6.39
CA ILE A 144 -19.67 2.77 -4.98
C ILE A 144 -20.39 4.00 -4.43
N GLU A 145 -19.98 5.21 -4.82
CA GLU A 145 -20.51 6.49 -4.35
C GLU A 145 -21.86 6.83 -4.98
N SER A 146 -22.13 6.33 -6.19
CA SER A 146 -23.37 6.51 -6.94
C SER A 146 -24.15 5.19 -7.10
N PRO A 147 -24.68 4.57 -6.02
CA PRO A 147 -25.22 3.21 -6.07
C PRO A 147 -26.53 3.06 -6.85
N THR A 148 -27.27 4.15 -7.04
CA THR A 148 -28.58 4.18 -7.72
C THR A 148 -28.57 5.00 -9.01
N GLU A 149 -27.49 5.72 -9.28
CA GLU A 149 -27.39 6.61 -10.42
C GLU A 149 -26.59 5.94 -11.53
N ARG A 150 -27.02 6.16 -12.76
CA ARG A 150 -26.29 5.65 -13.93
C ARG A 150 -25.12 6.59 -14.22
N ILE A 151 -23.91 6.09 -14.07
CA ILE A 151 -22.70 6.83 -14.45
C ILE A 151 -22.68 7.01 -15.97
N PRO A 152 -22.42 8.24 -16.48
CA PRO A 152 -22.29 8.47 -17.92
C PRO A 152 -21.26 7.54 -18.55
N GLY A 153 -21.59 6.93 -19.69
CA GLY A 153 -20.67 6.02 -20.39
C GLY A 153 -19.37 6.68 -20.87
N THR A 154 -19.30 8.01 -20.90
CA THR A 154 -18.09 8.78 -21.21
C THR A 154 -17.08 8.81 -20.06
N GLU A 155 -17.52 8.52 -18.83
CA GLU A 155 -16.69 8.51 -17.62
C GLU A 155 -16.27 7.09 -17.22
N LEU A 156 -16.70 6.08 -17.98
CA LEU A 156 -16.37 4.68 -17.77
C LEU A 156 -15.46 4.16 -18.90
N PRO A 157 -14.61 3.17 -18.61
CA PRO A 157 -13.79 2.53 -19.63
C PRO A 157 -14.67 1.69 -20.56
N PRO A 158 -14.16 1.30 -21.74
CA PRO A 158 -14.87 0.42 -22.65
C PRO A 158 -15.33 -0.88 -21.97
N VAL A 159 -16.59 -1.25 -22.19
CA VAL A 159 -17.20 -2.51 -21.72
C VAL A 159 -17.51 -3.40 -22.92
N SER A 160 -17.28 -4.70 -22.78
CA SER A 160 -17.60 -5.70 -23.80
C SER A 160 -19.07 -5.60 -24.21
N PRO A 161 -19.43 -5.68 -25.50
CA PRO A 161 -20.83 -5.60 -25.95
C PRO A 161 -21.72 -6.74 -25.42
N GLU A 162 -21.11 -7.79 -24.89
CA GLU A 162 -21.80 -8.94 -24.29
C GLU A 162 -22.29 -8.67 -22.86
N HIS A 163 -21.81 -7.59 -22.22
CA HIS A 163 -22.15 -7.20 -20.85
C HIS A 163 -22.59 -5.74 -20.79
N SER A 164 -23.44 -5.38 -19.84
CA SER A 164 -23.86 -4.00 -19.64
C SER A 164 -23.00 -3.31 -18.57
N SER A 165 -22.87 -1.97 -18.67
CA SER A 165 -22.27 -1.17 -17.60
C SER A 165 -22.97 -1.38 -16.25
N ASP A 166 -24.29 -1.57 -16.30
CA ASP A 166 -25.14 -1.70 -15.11
C ASP A 166 -24.90 -3.06 -14.43
N GLU A 167 -24.63 -4.12 -15.21
CA GLU A 167 -24.25 -5.44 -14.67
C GLU A 167 -22.92 -5.36 -13.90
N VAL A 168 -21.90 -4.72 -14.48
CA VAL A 168 -20.60 -4.49 -13.82
C VAL A 168 -20.79 -3.64 -12.56
N HIS A 169 -21.59 -2.58 -12.63
CA HIS A 169 -21.90 -1.70 -11.51
C HIS A 169 -22.54 -2.47 -10.34
N GLN A 170 -23.55 -3.30 -10.61
CA GLN A 170 -24.18 -4.13 -9.57
C GLN A 170 -23.22 -5.17 -8.97
N ALA A 171 -22.33 -5.73 -9.77
CA ALA A 171 -21.29 -6.65 -9.27
C ALA A 171 -20.31 -5.92 -8.33
N VAL A 172 -19.84 -4.71 -8.70
CA VAL A 172 -18.99 -3.87 -7.83
C VAL A 172 -19.70 -3.51 -6.53
N LEU A 173 -20.97 -3.14 -6.57
CA LEU A 173 -21.76 -2.83 -5.37
C LEU A 173 -21.92 -4.06 -4.45
N SER A 174 -22.15 -5.24 -5.03
CA SER A 174 -22.28 -6.49 -4.29
C SER A 174 -20.96 -6.88 -3.64
N LEU A 175 -19.85 -6.82 -4.39
CA LEU A 175 -18.49 -7.04 -3.88
C LEU A 175 -18.15 -6.05 -2.75
N HIS A 176 -18.46 -4.76 -2.92
CA HIS A 176 -18.23 -3.74 -1.89
C HIS A 176 -18.96 -4.05 -0.58
N ARG A 177 -20.25 -4.44 -0.65
CA ARG A 177 -21.06 -4.80 0.52
C ARG A 177 -20.43 -5.97 1.28
N ILE A 178 -20.05 -7.04 0.57
CA ILE A 178 -19.41 -8.22 1.16
C ILE A 178 -18.04 -7.86 1.74
N ALA A 179 -17.21 -7.11 1.02
CA ALA A 179 -15.90 -6.67 1.49
C ALA A 179 -15.99 -5.82 2.77
N LYS A 180 -17.02 -4.98 2.91
CA LYS A 180 -17.23 -4.19 4.12
C LYS A 180 -17.45 -5.07 5.35
N GLU A 181 -18.24 -6.14 5.22
CA GLU A 181 -18.47 -7.09 6.31
C GLU A 181 -17.23 -7.98 6.57
N LEU A 182 -16.54 -8.47 5.53
CA LEU A 182 -15.26 -9.18 5.65
C LEU A 182 -14.23 -8.35 6.43
N ARG A 183 -14.08 -7.08 6.07
CA ARG A 183 -13.16 -6.15 6.74
C ARG A 183 -13.53 -5.96 8.20
N LYS A 184 -14.81 -5.68 8.47
CA LYS A 184 -15.33 -5.49 9.83
C LYS A 184 -15.07 -6.72 10.70
N GLN A 185 -15.32 -7.92 10.17
CA GLN A 185 -15.04 -9.18 10.84
C GLN A 185 -13.53 -9.33 11.12
N ARG A 186 -12.67 -9.09 10.11
CA ARG A 186 -11.20 -9.17 10.24
C ARG A 186 -10.63 -8.28 11.36
N PHE A 187 -11.13 -7.05 11.50
CA PHE A 187 -10.70 -6.17 12.61
C PHE A 187 -11.34 -6.54 13.95
N SER A 188 -12.57 -7.07 13.96
CA SER A 188 -13.18 -7.65 15.16
C SER A 188 -12.37 -8.83 15.69
N ASP A 189 -11.83 -9.64 14.78
CA ASP A 189 -10.96 -10.79 15.05
C ASP A 189 -9.52 -10.37 15.41
N GLY A 190 -9.22 -9.08 15.46
CA GLY A 190 -7.98 -8.56 16.01
C GLY A 190 -6.86 -8.32 14.99
N ALA A 191 -7.19 -8.05 13.73
CA ALA A 191 -6.21 -7.52 12.78
C ALA A 191 -5.70 -6.12 13.16
N LEU A 192 -4.51 -5.80 12.67
CA LEU A 192 -3.79 -4.55 12.86
C LEU A 192 -3.44 -3.93 11.52
N ARG A 193 -3.71 -2.63 11.39
CA ARG A 193 -3.31 -1.83 10.23
C ARG A 193 -2.40 -0.68 10.68
N LEU A 194 -1.16 -0.68 10.17
CA LEU A 194 -0.14 0.34 10.41
C LEU A 194 0.34 0.92 9.08
N ASP A 195 -0.57 1.53 8.35
CA ASP A 195 -0.23 2.14 7.06
C ASP A 195 0.40 3.50 7.28
N GLN A 196 1.53 3.71 6.60
CA GLN A 196 2.20 5.01 6.56
C GLN A 196 1.74 5.78 5.32
N LEU A 197 1.78 7.11 5.41
CA LEU A 197 1.55 7.99 4.27
C LEU A 197 2.50 7.63 3.13
N LYS A 198 1.94 7.46 1.93
CA LYS A 198 2.69 7.19 0.70
C LYS A 198 2.51 8.34 -0.27
N LEU A 199 3.61 8.80 -0.85
CA LEU A 199 3.58 9.83 -1.90
C LEU A 199 3.32 9.22 -3.27
N ALA A 200 2.41 9.84 -4.01
CA ALA A 200 2.25 9.69 -5.45
C ALA A 200 2.73 10.96 -6.16
N PHE A 201 3.35 10.81 -7.32
CA PHE A 201 3.96 11.91 -8.08
C PHE A 201 3.25 12.12 -9.41
N THR A 202 3.07 13.38 -9.78
CA THR A 202 2.69 13.77 -11.14
C THR A 202 3.95 14.15 -11.89
N LEU A 203 4.26 13.42 -12.97
CA LEU A 203 5.47 13.63 -13.76
C LEU A 203 5.14 14.36 -15.06
N ASP A 204 5.99 15.30 -15.44
CA ASP A 204 5.99 15.89 -16.76
C ASP A 204 6.40 14.85 -17.81
N HIS A 205 5.56 14.64 -18.83
CA HIS A 205 5.77 13.58 -19.81
C HIS A 205 6.96 13.83 -20.76
N GLU A 206 7.36 15.09 -20.96
CA GLU A 206 8.45 15.44 -21.89
C GLU A 206 9.81 15.43 -21.18
N THR A 207 9.89 16.04 -20.01
CA THR A 207 11.13 16.21 -19.23
C THR A 207 11.36 15.06 -18.23
N GLY A 208 10.31 14.37 -17.81
CA GLY A 208 10.35 13.34 -16.77
C GLY A 208 10.48 13.88 -15.34
N LEU A 209 10.42 15.20 -15.15
CA LEU A 209 10.53 15.85 -13.84
C LEU A 209 9.20 15.81 -13.07
N PRO A 210 9.22 15.74 -11.73
CA PRO A 210 8.00 15.83 -10.94
C PRO A 210 7.44 17.26 -10.95
N GLN A 211 6.21 17.44 -11.42
CA GLN A 211 5.47 18.72 -11.34
C GLN A 211 4.80 18.91 -9.98
N GLY A 212 4.49 17.81 -9.29
CA GLY A 212 3.85 17.82 -7.99
C GLY A 212 3.80 16.44 -7.34
N CYS A 213 3.35 16.40 -6.10
CA CYS A 213 3.07 15.15 -5.38
C CYS A 213 1.85 15.31 -4.47
N HIS A 214 1.21 14.20 -4.14
CA HIS A 214 0.09 14.12 -3.21
C HIS A 214 0.18 12.84 -2.41
N ILE A 215 -0.55 12.78 -1.29
CA ILE A 215 -0.68 11.55 -0.51
C ILE A 215 -1.61 10.61 -1.28
N TYR A 216 -1.16 9.38 -1.52
CA TYR A 216 -1.98 8.35 -2.13
C TYR A 216 -3.16 8.00 -1.23
N GLU A 217 -4.37 8.26 -1.71
CA GLU A 217 -5.60 7.98 -0.98
C GLU A 217 -5.99 6.51 -1.10
N TYR A 218 -6.30 5.90 0.05
CA TYR A 218 -6.74 4.52 0.12
C TYR A 218 -8.25 4.44 0.35
N GLN A 219 -8.99 4.29 -0.75
CA GLN A 219 -10.45 4.43 -0.80
C GLN A 219 -11.17 3.08 -0.65
N ASP A 220 -12.50 3.05 -0.75
CA ASP A 220 -13.30 1.84 -0.56
C ASP A 220 -13.11 0.84 -1.71
N SER A 221 -12.87 1.32 -2.93
CA SER A 221 -12.49 0.46 -4.07
C SER A 221 -11.18 -0.29 -3.81
N ASN A 222 -10.19 0.31 -3.14
CA ASN A 222 -8.98 -0.40 -2.75
C ASN A 222 -9.24 -1.46 -1.68
N LYS A 223 -10.09 -1.13 -0.69
CA LYS A 223 -10.49 -2.05 0.39
C LYS A 223 -11.24 -3.25 -0.16
N LEU A 224 -12.10 -3.03 -1.16
CA LEU A 224 -12.84 -4.08 -1.87
C LEU A 224 -11.89 -5.15 -2.39
N VAL A 225 -10.91 -4.75 -3.20
CA VAL A 225 -9.93 -5.68 -3.77
C VAL A 225 -9.07 -6.32 -2.66
N GLU A 226 -8.65 -5.55 -1.65
CA GLU A 226 -7.86 -6.05 -0.51
C GLU A 226 -8.51 -7.26 0.17
N GLU A 227 -9.81 -7.19 0.52
CA GLU A 227 -10.46 -8.28 1.26
C GLU A 227 -10.57 -9.57 0.44
N PHE A 228 -10.90 -9.50 -0.85
CA PHE A 228 -10.99 -10.69 -1.70
C PHE A 228 -9.62 -11.28 -2.00
N MET A 229 -8.59 -10.44 -2.18
CA MET A 229 -7.22 -10.94 -2.30
C MET A 229 -6.75 -11.61 -1.00
N LEU A 230 -7.06 -11.04 0.17
CA LEU A 230 -6.76 -11.68 1.45
C LEU A 230 -7.46 -13.04 1.57
N LEU A 231 -8.75 -13.11 1.23
CA LEU A 231 -9.54 -14.34 1.27
C LEU A 231 -8.93 -15.42 0.36
N ALA A 232 -8.60 -15.07 -0.89
CA ALA A 232 -7.94 -15.97 -1.83
C ALA A 232 -6.60 -16.50 -1.30
N ASN A 233 -5.76 -15.60 -0.78
CA ASN A 233 -4.47 -15.94 -0.22
C ASN A 233 -4.58 -16.90 0.98
N MET A 234 -5.57 -16.68 1.86
CA MET A 234 -5.82 -17.56 3.01
C MET A 234 -6.36 -18.93 2.57
N ALA A 235 -7.34 -18.96 1.67
CA ALA A 235 -7.91 -20.18 1.10
C ALA A 235 -6.82 -21.07 0.48
N VAL A 236 -5.97 -20.48 -0.36
CA VAL A 236 -4.85 -21.19 -1.01
C VAL A 236 -3.80 -21.63 0.02
N ALA A 237 -3.49 -20.81 1.02
CA ALA A 237 -2.57 -21.20 2.10
C ALA A 237 -3.05 -22.47 2.83
N HIS A 238 -4.34 -22.53 3.18
CA HIS A 238 -4.94 -23.72 3.78
C HIS A 238 -4.92 -24.92 2.84
N LYS A 239 -5.24 -24.72 1.55
CA LYS A 239 -5.28 -25.80 0.55
C LYS A 239 -3.91 -26.44 0.33
N ILE A 240 -2.87 -25.64 0.10
CA ILE A 240 -1.52 -26.16 -0.17
C ILE A 240 -0.88 -26.77 1.08
N TYR A 241 -1.14 -26.20 2.27
CA TYR A 241 -0.62 -26.75 3.52
C TYR A 241 -1.27 -28.09 3.87
N ARG A 242 -2.58 -28.21 3.67
CA ARG A 242 -3.29 -29.49 3.86
C ARG A 242 -2.78 -30.57 2.90
N ALA A 243 -2.49 -30.20 1.65
CA ALA A 243 -1.99 -31.15 0.65
C ALA A 243 -0.52 -31.54 0.89
N PHE A 244 0.32 -30.58 1.27
CA PHE A 244 1.77 -30.73 1.38
C PHE A 244 2.30 -30.09 2.68
N PRO A 245 2.06 -30.70 3.86
CA PRO A 245 2.36 -30.09 5.17
C PRO A 245 3.85 -29.81 5.39
N GLU A 246 4.76 -30.50 4.71
CA GLU A 246 6.21 -30.30 4.81
C GLU A 246 6.80 -29.47 3.64
N ARG A 247 6.00 -29.10 2.63
CA ARG A 247 6.48 -28.43 1.41
C ARG A 247 5.65 -27.21 1.01
N ALA A 248 4.76 -26.74 1.87
CA ALA A 248 3.96 -25.56 1.59
C ALA A 248 4.81 -24.30 1.68
N VAL A 249 4.75 -23.46 0.64
CA VAL A 249 5.33 -22.11 0.67
C VAL A 249 4.31 -21.16 1.29
N LEU A 250 4.60 -20.72 2.50
CA LEU A 250 3.73 -19.88 3.31
C LEU A 250 4.43 -18.56 3.63
N ARG A 251 3.70 -17.65 4.26
CA ARG A 251 4.19 -16.33 4.66
C ARG A 251 3.70 -15.97 6.05
N ARG A 252 4.63 -15.94 7.00
CA ARG A 252 4.38 -15.59 8.40
C ARG A 252 4.75 -14.13 8.69
N HIS A 253 4.26 -13.62 9.81
CA HIS A 253 4.67 -12.31 10.34
C HIS A 253 4.91 -12.47 11.84
N PRO A 254 6.19 -12.49 12.28
CA PRO A 254 6.51 -12.59 13.69
C PRO A 254 5.97 -11.40 14.49
N PRO A 255 5.77 -11.57 15.82
CA PRO A 255 5.37 -10.46 16.68
C PRO A 255 6.47 -9.38 16.79
N PRO A 256 6.13 -8.18 17.28
CA PRO A 256 7.09 -7.09 17.45
C PRO A 256 8.23 -7.45 18.40
N GLN A 257 9.36 -6.76 18.29
CA GLN A 257 10.48 -6.94 19.21
C GLN A 257 10.11 -6.48 20.63
N THR A 258 10.12 -7.40 21.58
CA THR A 258 9.61 -7.18 22.96
C THR A 258 10.21 -5.97 23.65
N LYS A 259 11.54 -5.79 23.57
CA LYS A 259 12.22 -4.66 24.21
C LYS A 259 11.77 -3.32 23.62
N MET A 260 11.77 -3.20 22.30
CA MET A 260 11.34 -1.97 21.61
C MET A 260 9.86 -1.65 21.85
N LEU A 261 9.02 -2.68 21.97
CA LEU A 261 7.60 -2.53 22.28
C LEU A 261 7.40 -2.03 23.73
N SER A 262 8.13 -2.58 24.69
CA SER A 262 8.12 -2.14 26.09
C SER A 262 8.60 -0.70 26.24
N ASP A 263 9.67 -0.32 25.56
CA ASP A 263 10.19 1.05 25.57
C ASP A 263 9.15 2.04 25.00
N LEU A 264 8.45 1.64 23.93
CA LEU A 264 7.38 2.44 23.33
C LEU A 264 6.16 2.55 24.26
N GLN A 265 5.80 1.47 24.96
CA GLN A 265 4.73 1.49 25.94
C GLN A 265 5.02 2.47 27.08
N GLU A 266 6.22 2.40 27.67
CA GLU A 266 6.61 3.34 28.73
C GLU A 266 6.57 4.79 28.22
N PHE A 267 7.02 5.02 26.99
CA PHE A 267 6.94 6.33 26.35
C PHE A 267 5.50 6.84 26.20
N CYS A 268 4.57 6.00 25.75
CA CYS A 268 3.17 6.38 25.60
C CYS A 268 2.52 6.70 26.95
N ASP A 269 2.81 5.92 28.00
CA ASP A 269 2.34 6.18 29.36
C ASP A 269 2.86 7.53 29.90
N GLN A 270 4.13 7.86 29.66
CA GLN A 270 4.73 9.14 30.03
C GLN A 270 4.08 10.34 29.32
N MET A 271 3.59 10.14 28.10
CA MET A 271 2.87 11.15 27.34
C MET A 271 1.39 11.27 27.75
N GLY A 272 0.90 10.41 28.64
CA GLY A 272 -0.51 10.35 29.02
C GLY A 272 -1.39 9.71 27.94
N LEU A 273 -0.80 8.82 27.13
CA LEU A 273 -1.46 8.12 26.03
C LEU A 273 -1.55 6.62 26.39
N PRO A 274 -2.59 6.19 27.14
CA PRO A 274 -2.72 4.78 27.50
C PRO A 274 -3.01 3.95 26.25
N MET A 275 -2.04 3.14 25.82
CA MET A 275 -2.16 2.24 24.68
C MET A 275 -1.98 0.78 25.12
N ASP A 276 -2.78 -0.12 24.54
CA ASP A 276 -2.73 -1.53 24.84
C ASP A 276 -1.91 -2.26 23.76
N PHE A 277 -0.75 -2.78 24.15
CA PHE A 277 0.18 -3.51 23.28
C PHE A 277 0.10 -5.03 23.44
N SER A 278 -0.90 -5.56 24.16
CA SER A 278 -1.03 -6.99 24.46
C SER A 278 -1.24 -7.87 23.23
N SER A 279 -1.79 -7.31 22.15
CA SER A 279 -2.02 -7.99 20.88
C SER A 279 -2.12 -7.01 19.72
N ALA A 280 -2.04 -7.53 18.49
CA ALA A 280 -2.24 -6.76 17.26
C ALA A 280 -3.59 -6.01 17.29
N GLY A 281 -4.67 -6.71 17.64
CA GLY A 281 -6.02 -6.14 17.70
C GLY A 281 -6.20 -5.11 18.80
N ALA A 282 -5.58 -5.32 19.97
CA ALA A 282 -5.60 -4.34 21.05
C ALA A 282 -4.89 -3.04 20.65
N LEU A 283 -3.71 -3.15 20.02
CA LEU A 283 -2.97 -2.01 19.51
C LEU A 283 -3.78 -1.25 18.45
N ASN A 284 -4.40 -1.97 17.51
CA ASN A 284 -5.27 -1.37 16.51
C ASN A 284 -6.42 -0.59 17.14
N LYS A 285 -7.10 -1.19 18.14
CA LYS A 285 -8.19 -0.54 18.88
C LYS A 285 -7.72 0.72 19.59
N SER A 286 -6.55 0.70 20.24
CA SER A 286 -5.95 1.90 20.85
C SER A 286 -5.70 2.98 19.80
N LEU A 287 -5.10 2.64 18.66
CA LEU A 287 -4.82 3.58 17.57
C LEU A 287 -6.07 4.13 16.88
N THR A 288 -7.22 3.45 16.95
CA THR A 288 -8.47 3.96 16.37
C THR A 288 -9.37 4.69 17.37
N LYS A 289 -9.30 4.33 18.66
CA LYS A 289 -10.20 4.85 19.71
C LYS A 289 -9.69 6.15 20.34
N LEU A 290 -8.37 6.38 20.33
CA LEU A 290 -7.73 7.48 21.06
C LEU A 290 -7.82 8.86 20.39
N PHE A 291 -8.38 8.97 19.18
CA PHE A 291 -8.26 10.18 18.37
C PHE A 291 -9.62 10.73 17.98
N GLY A 292 -9.82 12.03 18.21
CA GLY A 292 -10.94 12.80 17.67
C GLY A 292 -10.80 13.00 16.16
N ASN A 293 -11.73 13.73 15.58
CA ASN A 293 -11.74 14.03 14.14
C ASN A 293 -11.09 15.37 13.79
N ASP A 294 -10.45 16.04 14.76
CA ASP A 294 -9.70 17.28 14.54
C ASP A 294 -8.32 17.03 13.92
N GLU A 295 -7.75 18.04 13.27
CA GLU A 295 -6.47 17.96 12.56
C GLU A 295 -5.31 17.52 13.47
N TYR A 296 -5.30 17.99 14.72
CA TYR A 296 -4.29 17.61 15.70
C TYR A 296 -4.37 16.12 16.04
N SER A 297 -5.57 15.58 16.27
CA SER A 297 -5.81 14.16 16.52
C SER A 297 -5.37 13.29 15.34
N LEU A 298 -5.63 13.72 14.09
CA LEU A 298 -5.18 13.02 12.88
C LEU A 298 -3.66 13.02 12.75
N ALA A 299 -3.02 14.17 12.93
CA ALA A 299 -1.55 14.28 12.92
C ALA A 299 -0.90 13.40 14.00
N ARG A 300 -1.48 13.38 15.21
CA ARG A 300 -1.01 12.54 16.32
C ARG A 300 -1.15 11.05 16.02
N LYS A 301 -2.23 10.65 15.35
CA LYS A 301 -2.42 9.27 14.88
C LYS A 301 -1.34 8.87 13.87
N GLU A 302 -1.00 9.73 12.92
CA GLU A 302 0.07 9.45 11.95
C GLU A 302 1.43 9.28 12.62
N VAL A 303 1.76 10.17 13.57
CA VAL A 303 2.98 10.05 14.38
C VAL A 303 3.01 8.74 15.17
N LEU A 304 1.93 8.40 15.87
CA LEU A 304 1.86 7.17 16.65
C LEU A 304 1.90 5.92 15.77
N THR A 305 1.26 5.94 14.60
CA THR A 305 1.32 4.86 13.62
C THR A 305 2.77 4.64 13.16
N ASN A 306 3.51 5.72 12.91
CA ASN A 306 4.93 5.64 12.58
C ASN A 306 5.76 5.05 13.73
N MET A 307 5.57 5.54 14.96
CA MET A 307 6.26 5.03 16.14
C MET A 307 5.98 3.54 16.37
N CYS A 308 4.71 3.12 16.28
CA CYS A 308 4.26 1.73 16.44
C CYS A 308 4.78 0.80 15.34
N SER A 309 5.19 1.34 14.19
CA SER A 309 5.81 0.57 13.10
C SER A 309 7.25 0.16 13.43
N ARG A 310 7.96 0.89 14.30
CA ARG A 310 9.40 0.66 14.56
C ARG A 310 9.71 -0.68 15.25
N PRO A 311 8.92 -1.16 16.23
CA PRO A 311 9.12 -2.47 16.84
C PRO A 311 8.70 -3.65 15.94
N MET A 312 7.93 -3.39 14.87
CA MET A 312 7.37 -4.43 14.01
C MET A 312 8.48 -5.16 13.24
N GLN A 313 8.32 -6.47 13.08
CA GLN A 313 9.23 -7.27 12.27
C GLN A 313 8.73 -7.34 10.82
N MET A 314 9.62 -7.71 9.91
CA MET A 314 9.21 -7.94 8.52
C MET A 314 8.52 -9.29 8.40
N ALA A 315 7.40 -9.34 7.67
CA ALA A 315 6.80 -10.61 7.25
C ALA A 315 7.77 -11.38 6.33
N GLN A 316 7.80 -12.70 6.42
CA GLN A 316 8.76 -13.57 5.75
C GLN A 316 8.06 -14.76 5.10
N TYR A 317 8.45 -15.08 3.87
CA TYR A 317 8.18 -16.36 3.25
C TYR A 317 8.97 -17.46 3.95
N PHE A 318 8.40 -18.66 4.02
CA PHE A 318 9.06 -19.85 4.56
C PHE A 318 8.45 -21.12 3.96
N CYS A 319 9.23 -22.20 3.99
CA CYS A 319 8.77 -23.55 3.73
C CYS A 319 8.24 -24.17 5.02
N SER A 320 7.05 -24.77 4.98
CA SER A 320 6.42 -25.33 6.18
C SER A 320 7.21 -26.47 6.83
N GLY A 321 8.00 -27.23 6.06
CA GLY A 321 8.78 -28.36 6.59
C GLY A 321 10.01 -27.97 7.42
N VAL A 322 10.50 -26.72 7.35
CA VAL A 322 11.68 -26.29 8.12
C VAL A 322 11.34 -25.70 9.49
N LEU A 323 10.08 -25.34 9.72
CA LEU A 323 9.60 -24.78 10.98
C LEU A 323 8.73 -25.82 11.69
N GLN A 324 9.21 -26.33 12.82
CA GLN A 324 8.51 -27.37 13.59
C GLN A 324 7.32 -26.83 14.38
N ASP A 325 7.43 -25.60 14.88
CA ASP A 325 6.41 -24.97 15.71
C ASP A 325 5.37 -24.23 14.85
N GLN A 326 4.16 -24.80 14.76
CA GLN A 326 3.07 -24.23 13.98
C GLN A 326 2.58 -22.89 14.52
N GLU A 327 2.78 -22.56 15.80
CA GLU A 327 2.42 -21.24 16.33
C GLU A 327 3.24 -20.12 15.68
N GLN A 328 4.41 -20.44 15.12
CA GLN A 328 5.25 -19.49 14.40
C GLN A 328 4.78 -19.22 12.98
N PHE A 329 3.82 -19.99 12.46
CA PHE A 329 3.28 -19.80 11.10
C PHE A 329 2.34 -18.59 11.05
N ARG A 330 1.83 -18.18 12.22
CA ARG A 330 0.88 -17.08 12.38
C ARG A 330 1.37 -15.80 11.72
N HIS A 331 0.42 -15.03 11.19
CA HIS A 331 0.67 -13.69 10.67
C HIS A 331 0.19 -12.63 11.67
N TYR A 332 1.09 -12.10 12.50
CA TYR A 332 0.80 -11.18 13.61
C TYR A 332 -0.20 -10.07 13.24
N ALA A 333 0.10 -9.26 12.22
CA ALA A 333 -0.76 -8.12 11.86
C ALA A 333 -2.12 -8.51 11.23
N LEU A 334 -2.23 -9.69 10.60
CA LEU A 334 -3.51 -10.15 10.06
C LEU A 334 -4.30 -10.94 11.10
N ASN A 335 -3.63 -11.37 12.17
CA ASN A 335 -4.10 -12.28 13.20
C ASN A 335 -4.71 -13.61 12.67
N VAL A 336 -4.07 -14.20 11.67
CA VAL A 336 -4.50 -15.48 11.06
C VAL A 336 -3.42 -16.56 11.24
N PRO A 337 -3.81 -17.86 11.33
CA PRO A 337 -2.87 -18.95 11.54
C PRO A 337 -2.03 -19.27 10.31
N LEU A 338 -2.61 -19.15 9.11
CA LEU A 338 -1.95 -19.46 7.84
C LEU A 338 -2.20 -18.34 6.84
N TYR A 339 -1.16 -17.98 6.10
CA TYR A 339 -1.21 -17.00 5.03
C TYR A 339 -0.13 -17.30 4.00
N THR A 340 -0.38 -16.96 2.74
CA THR A 340 0.62 -17.02 1.67
C THR A 340 0.36 -15.92 0.65
N HIS A 341 1.15 -15.86 -0.42
CA HIS A 341 0.83 -15.03 -1.58
C HIS A 341 0.57 -15.92 -2.79
N PHE A 342 -0.55 -15.68 -3.45
CA PHE A 342 -1.06 -16.39 -4.61
C PHE A 342 -1.54 -15.42 -5.71
N THR A 343 -2.01 -14.23 -5.32
CA THR A 343 -2.80 -13.34 -6.18
C THR A 343 -1.99 -12.42 -7.09
N SER A 344 -0.67 -12.59 -7.22
CA SER A 344 0.14 -11.75 -8.12
C SER A 344 1.35 -12.43 -8.77
N PRO A 345 1.16 -13.52 -9.52
CA PRO A 345 2.25 -14.31 -10.10
C PRO A 345 2.98 -13.64 -11.27
N ILE A 346 2.43 -12.59 -11.90
CA ILE A 346 3.14 -11.84 -12.96
C ILE A 346 4.35 -11.10 -12.37
N ARG A 347 4.22 -10.65 -11.12
CA ARG A 347 5.18 -9.76 -10.46
C ARG A 347 5.84 -10.33 -9.20
N ARG A 348 5.50 -11.55 -8.78
CA ARG A 348 6.09 -12.22 -7.61
C ARG A 348 6.33 -13.70 -7.88
N PHE A 349 7.57 -14.15 -7.66
CA PHE A 349 7.96 -15.54 -7.87
C PHE A 349 7.38 -16.48 -6.81
N ALA A 350 7.23 -16.00 -5.56
CA ALA A 350 6.60 -16.78 -4.49
C ALA A 350 5.18 -17.25 -4.89
N ASP A 351 4.42 -16.40 -5.60
CA ASP A 351 3.11 -16.75 -6.12
C ASP A 351 3.21 -17.82 -7.22
N ILE A 352 4.22 -17.78 -8.10
CA ILE A 352 4.47 -18.86 -9.08
C ILE A 352 4.74 -20.20 -8.36
N MET A 353 5.54 -20.20 -7.29
CA MET A 353 5.77 -21.39 -6.47
C MET A 353 4.46 -21.92 -5.85
N VAL A 354 3.61 -21.02 -5.36
CA VAL A 354 2.30 -21.37 -4.78
C VAL A 354 1.32 -21.88 -5.85
N HIS A 355 1.28 -21.28 -7.04
CA HIS A 355 0.47 -21.77 -8.18
C HIS A 355 0.88 -23.18 -8.57
N ARG A 356 2.19 -23.46 -8.59
CA ARG A 356 2.74 -24.80 -8.82
C ARG A 356 2.27 -25.78 -7.75
N LEU A 357 2.36 -25.42 -6.47
CA LEU A 357 1.87 -26.26 -5.38
C LEU A 357 0.36 -26.49 -5.47
N LEU A 358 -0.43 -25.46 -5.77
CA LEU A 358 -1.88 -25.58 -5.91
C LEU A 358 -2.25 -26.48 -7.11
N ALA A 359 -1.55 -26.34 -8.25
CA ALA A 359 -1.75 -27.22 -9.40
C ALA A 359 -1.48 -28.69 -9.04
N ALA A 360 -0.43 -28.97 -8.27
CA ALA A 360 -0.16 -30.31 -7.78
C ALA A 360 -1.22 -30.81 -6.78
N ALA A 361 -1.69 -29.94 -5.88
CA ALA A 361 -2.75 -30.26 -4.91
C ALA A 361 -4.10 -30.58 -5.57
N LEU A 362 -4.31 -30.14 -6.81
CA LEU A 362 -5.49 -30.43 -7.62
C LEU A 362 -5.27 -31.56 -8.64
N GLY A 363 -4.07 -32.17 -8.67
CA GLY A 363 -3.74 -33.26 -9.59
C GLY A 363 -3.48 -32.83 -11.04
N TYR A 364 -3.27 -31.54 -11.31
CA TYR A 364 -2.90 -31.05 -12.64
C TYR A 364 -1.43 -31.32 -13.00
N LYS A 365 -0.60 -31.58 -11.99
CA LYS A 365 0.79 -31.98 -12.14
C LYS A 365 1.22 -32.85 -10.96
N GLU A 366 2.33 -33.56 -11.12
CA GLU A 366 2.94 -34.30 -10.02
C GLU A 366 3.36 -33.37 -8.87
N PRO A 367 3.28 -33.84 -7.60
CA PRO A 367 3.84 -33.11 -6.46
C PRO A 367 5.29 -32.71 -6.70
N PRO A 368 5.70 -31.49 -6.31
CA PRO A 368 7.09 -31.09 -6.45
C PRO A 368 7.98 -32.03 -5.64
N GLY A 369 8.96 -32.63 -6.32
CA GLY A 369 10.02 -33.44 -5.71
C GLY A 369 11.13 -32.60 -5.05
N VAL A 370 10.87 -31.31 -4.80
CA VAL A 370 11.82 -30.38 -4.20
C VAL A 370 11.85 -30.60 -2.69
N GLU A 371 13.05 -30.81 -2.14
CA GLU A 371 13.25 -30.99 -0.70
C GLU A 371 12.91 -29.70 0.09
N PRO A 372 12.40 -29.82 1.33
CA PRO A 372 12.02 -28.66 2.15
C PRO A 372 13.12 -27.60 2.27
N ASP A 373 14.38 -28.01 2.41
CA ASP A 373 15.54 -27.10 2.48
C ASP A 373 15.76 -26.30 1.20
N ALA A 374 15.50 -26.90 0.03
CA ALA A 374 15.63 -26.22 -1.25
C ALA A 374 14.51 -25.20 -1.45
N LEU A 375 13.27 -25.54 -1.05
CA LEU A 375 12.16 -24.59 -1.02
C LEU A 375 12.43 -23.44 -0.04
N GLN A 376 13.02 -23.72 1.12
CA GLN A 376 13.39 -22.68 2.07
C GLN A 376 14.43 -21.71 1.50
N LYS A 377 15.45 -22.21 0.77
CA LYS A 377 16.41 -21.32 0.08
C LYS A 377 15.75 -20.41 -0.94
N GLN A 378 14.76 -20.90 -1.69
CA GLN A 378 13.97 -20.07 -2.60
C GLN A 378 13.12 -19.03 -1.84
N ALA A 379 12.55 -19.40 -0.69
CA ALA A 379 11.81 -18.49 0.18
C ALA A 379 12.70 -17.39 0.76
N ASP A 380 13.92 -17.74 1.21
CA ASP A 380 14.92 -16.81 1.73
C ASP A 380 15.36 -15.81 0.66
N HIS A 381 15.65 -16.29 -0.55
CA HIS A 381 15.96 -15.41 -1.67
C HIS A 381 14.78 -14.47 -1.99
N CYS A 382 13.55 -14.99 -2.00
CA CYS A 382 12.34 -14.15 -2.15
C CYS A 382 12.23 -13.07 -1.06
N ASN A 383 12.60 -13.39 0.19
CA ASN A 383 12.62 -12.44 1.30
C ASN A 383 13.66 -11.33 1.06
N ASP A 384 14.89 -11.70 0.70
CA ASP A 384 15.99 -10.77 0.46
C ASP A 384 15.66 -9.81 -0.69
N ARG A 385 15.19 -10.35 -1.83
CA ARG A 385 14.81 -9.55 -3.00
C ARG A 385 13.61 -8.66 -2.71
N ARG A 386 12.63 -9.11 -1.92
CA ARG A 386 11.50 -8.28 -1.49
C ARG A 386 11.98 -7.10 -0.63
N MET A 387 12.87 -7.35 0.32
CA MET A 387 13.42 -6.29 1.18
C MET A 387 14.22 -5.27 0.38
N ALA A 388 15.08 -5.75 -0.53
CA ALA A 388 15.82 -4.90 -1.44
C ALA A 388 14.90 -4.08 -2.35
N SER A 389 13.86 -4.71 -2.92
CA SER A 389 12.85 -4.02 -3.73
C SER A 389 12.18 -2.90 -2.94
N LYS A 390 11.64 -3.17 -1.74
CA LYS A 390 11.01 -2.15 -0.89
C LYS A 390 11.93 -0.93 -0.67
N ARG A 391 13.19 -1.16 -0.30
CA ARG A 391 14.18 -0.09 -0.10
C ARG A 391 14.42 0.73 -1.37
N VAL A 392 14.50 0.08 -2.53
CA VAL A 392 14.69 0.77 -3.82
C VAL A 392 13.46 1.63 -4.16
N GLN A 393 12.24 1.16 -3.87
CA GLN A 393 11.02 1.93 -4.10
C GLN A 393 10.98 3.19 -3.20
N GLU A 394 11.31 3.04 -1.92
CA GLU A 394 11.41 4.17 -0.97
C GLU A 394 12.49 5.18 -1.37
N LEU A 395 13.65 4.72 -1.82
CA LEU A 395 14.71 5.57 -2.34
C LEU A 395 14.32 6.27 -3.64
N SER A 396 13.55 5.62 -4.50
CA SER A 396 13.00 6.24 -5.71
C SER A 396 12.04 7.37 -5.34
N ALA A 397 11.12 7.16 -4.41
CA ALA A 397 10.23 8.23 -3.94
C ALA A 397 11.02 9.38 -3.32
N SER A 398 12.04 9.07 -2.51
CA SER A 398 12.91 10.07 -1.90
C SER A 398 13.69 10.90 -2.92
N LEU A 399 14.17 10.26 -4.00
CA LEU A 399 14.84 10.93 -5.11
C LEU A 399 13.90 11.95 -5.79
N PHE A 400 12.70 11.52 -6.17
CA PHE A 400 11.73 12.39 -6.85
C PHE A 400 11.24 13.51 -5.94
N PHE A 401 11.04 13.24 -4.65
CA PHE A 401 10.68 14.28 -3.70
C PHE A 401 11.80 15.32 -3.51
N ALA A 402 13.06 14.90 -3.43
CA ALA A 402 14.19 15.83 -3.35
C ALA A 402 14.33 16.70 -4.61
N VAL A 403 14.07 16.14 -5.79
CA VAL A 403 14.02 16.90 -7.05
C VAL A 403 12.84 17.88 -7.03
N LEU A 404 11.65 17.47 -6.58
CA LEU A 404 10.49 18.35 -6.47
C LEU A 404 10.77 19.58 -5.59
N VAL A 405 11.34 19.37 -4.40
CA VAL A 405 11.72 20.48 -3.50
C VAL A 405 12.71 21.44 -4.15
N LYS A 406 13.60 20.94 -5.03
CA LYS A 406 14.57 21.76 -5.74
C LYS A 406 13.95 22.56 -6.88
N GLU A 407 13.10 21.93 -7.69
CA GLU A 407 12.53 22.55 -8.89
C GLU A 407 11.35 23.48 -8.58
N THR A 408 10.53 23.16 -7.58
CA THR A 408 9.36 23.97 -7.19
C THR A 408 9.72 25.10 -6.21
N GLY A 409 10.88 25.03 -5.56
CA GLY A 409 11.27 25.96 -4.51
C GLY A 409 10.72 25.57 -3.13
N PRO A 410 10.75 26.51 -2.15
CA PRO A 410 10.37 26.22 -0.77
C PRO A 410 8.94 25.67 -0.64
N LEU A 411 8.77 24.54 0.06
CA LEU A 411 7.47 23.92 0.28
C LEU A 411 7.03 24.07 1.73
N GLU A 412 5.88 24.72 1.96
CA GLU A 412 5.29 24.87 3.29
C GLU A 412 4.37 23.71 3.65
N SER A 413 4.45 23.26 4.89
CA SER A 413 3.57 22.23 5.45
C SER A 413 3.52 22.33 6.96
N GLU A 414 2.38 21.95 7.54
CA GLU A 414 2.34 21.56 8.93
C GLU A 414 3.16 20.31 9.17
N ALA A 415 3.72 20.20 10.38
CA ALA A 415 4.45 19.06 10.85
C ALA A 415 4.17 18.81 12.32
N MET A 416 4.26 17.55 12.74
CA MET A 416 4.14 17.19 14.15
C MET A 416 5.45 16.65 14.69
N VAL A 417 5.84 17.09 15.88
CA VAL A 417 7.09 16.70 16.54
C VAL A 417 7.04 15.24 16.98
N LEU A 418 7.97 14.44 16.47
CA LEU A 418 8.21 13.02 16.76
C LEU A 418 9.10 12.84 17.99
N GLY A 419 10.10 13.70 18.16
CA GLY A 419 11.11 13.56 19.20
C GLY A 419 11.87 14.86 19.42
N VAL A 420 12.36 15.04 20.65
CA VAL A 420 13.07 16.26 21.06
C VAL A 420 14.44 15.88 21.62
N LEU A 421 15.48 16.55 21.12
CA LEU A 421 16.87 16.43 21.56
C LEU A 421 17.32 17.75 22.21
N ASN A 422 18.55 17.78 22.72
CA ASN A 422 19.11 18.95 23.39
C ASN A 422 19.36 20.16 22.45
N GLN A 423 19.60 19.93 21.16
CA GLN A 423 19.92 20.98 20.16
C GLN A 423 19.15 20.81 18.84
N ALA A 424 18.15 19.93 18.82
CA ALA A 424 17.37 19.62 17.63
C ALA A 424 16.04 18.94 18.01
N PHE A 425 15.13 18.83 17.06
CA PHE A 425 13.93 18.01 17.20
C PHE A 425 13.56 17.38 15.86
N ASP A 426 12.94 16.21 15.90
CA ASP A 426 12.49 15.47 14.73
C ASP A 426 11.00 15.73 14.50
N VAL A 427 10.60 15.95 13.25
CA VAL A 427 9.22 16.23 12.84
C VAL A 427 8.77 15.29 11.73
N LEU A 428 7.49 14.93 11.74
CA LEU A 428 6.78 14.32 10.62
C LEU A 428 6.05 15.42 9.85
N VAL A 429 6.46 15.68 8.61
CA VAL A 429 5.85 16.70 7.76
C VAL A 429 4.59 16.14 7.12
N LEU A 430 3.42 16.64 7.54
CA LEU A 430 2.13 15.95 7.35
C LEU A 430 1.71 15.87 5.89
N ARG A 431 1.88 16.94 5.10
CA ARG A 431 1.51 16.95 3.67
C ARG A 431 2.31 15.96 2.83
N TYR A 432 3.51 15.60 3.28
CA TYR A 432 4.46 14.82 2.48
C TYR A 432 4.86 13.48 3.10
N GLY A 433 4.48 13.22 4.35
CA GLY A 433 4.84 12.00 5.09
C GLY A 433 6.35 11.82 5.33
N VAL A 434 7.16 12.88 5.18
CA VAL A 434 8.62 12.81 5.34
C VAL A 434 9.05 13.16 6.76
N GLN A 435 10.07 12.48 7.25
CA GLN A 435 10.69 12.78 8.54
C GLN A 435 11.91 13.68 8.35
N LYS A 436 11.99 14.75 9.15
CA LYS A 436 13.13 15.67 9.14
C LYS A 436 13.55 16.08 10.53
N ARG A 437 14.85 16.28 10.67
CA ARG A 437 15.44 16.90 11.86
C ARG A 437 15.60 18.38 11.62
N ILE A 438 15.11 19.18 12.55
CA ILE A 438 15.31 20.63 12.61
C ILE A 438 16.35 20.89 13.70
N TYR A 439 17.45 21.54 13.32
CA TYR A 439 18.54 21.88 14.24
C TYR A 439 18.39 23.33 14.69
N CYS A 440 18.61 23.59 15.98
CA CYS A 440 18.49 24.95 16.54
C CYS A 440 19.47 25.94 15.90
N ASN A 441 20.65 25.48 15.44
CA ASN A 441 21.65 26.32 14.78
C ASN A 441 21.22 26.81 13.38
N ALA A 442 20.20 26.21 12.78
CA ALA A 442 19.65 26.62 11.50
C ALA A 442 18.48 27.61 11.66
N LEU A 443 18.10 27.93 12.91
CA LEU A 443 17.00 28.84 13.23
C LEU A 443 17.57 30.18 13.74
N PRO A 444 16.93 31.32 13.42
CA PRO A 444 17.30 32.63 13.93
C PRO A 444 16.87 32.79 15.40
N LEU A 445 17.62 32.15 16.29
CA LEU A 445 17.34 32.12 17.72
C LEU A 445 18.34 32.97 18.48
N ARG A 446 17.84 33.80 19.40
CA ARG A 446 18.65 34.47 20.42
C ARG A 446 19.22 33.46 21.41
N SER A 447 18.42 32.48 21.81
CA SER A 447 18.84 31.38 22.68
C SER A 447 17.89 30.19 22.61
N HIS A 448 18.33 29.03 23.09
CA HIS A 448 17.47 27.87 23.30
C HIS A 448 17.86 27.15 24.60
N HIS A 449 16.87 26.57 25.27
CA HIS A 449 17.07 25.82 26.51
C HIS A 449 16.34 24.49 26.46
N PHE A 450 17.08 23.40 26.66
CA PHE A 450 16.51 22.07 26.79
C PHE A 450 16.28 21.75 28.27
N GLN A 451 15.07 21.29 28.58
CA GLN A 451 14.71 20.84 29.90
C GLN A 451 13.89 19.56 29.84
N LYS A 452 13.86 18.83 30.96
CA LYS A 452 12.92 17.73 31.17
C LYS A 452 11.95 18.13 32.27
N VAL A 453 10.72 18.49 31.88
CA VAL A 453 9.66 18.78 32.84
C VAL A 453 9.00 17.45 33.20
N GLY A 454 9.32 16.94 34.39
CA GLY A 454 9.02 15.56 34.74
C GLY A 454 9.79 14.58 33.84
N LYS A 455 9.06 13.75 33.09
CA LYS A 455 9.64 12.82 32.09
C LYS A 455 9.56 13.33 30.65
N LYS A 456 8.88 14.45 30.40
CA LYS A 456 8.66 14.97 29.03
C LYS A 456 9.83 15.88 28.61
N PRO A 457 10.47 15.63 27.46
CA PRO A 457 11.47 16.54 26.93
C PRO A 457 10.79 17.78 26.35
N GLU A 458 11.31 18.96 26.72
CA GLU A 458 10.88 20.25 26.21
C GLU A 458 12.10 21.04 25.74
N LEU A 459 11.93 21.74 24.64
CA LEU A 459 12.92 22.63 24.06
C LEU A 459 12.31 24.01 23.91
N MET A 460 12.73 24.93 24.78
CA MET A 460 12.31 26.33 24.73
C MET A 460 13.19 27.07 23.73
N LEU A 461 12.56 27.69 22.73
CA LEU A 461 13.18 28.51 21.72
C LEU A 461 12.87 29.98 22.01
N VAL A 462 13.90 30.83 21.98
CA VAL A 462 13.76 32.29 22.08
C VAL A 462 14.18 32.88 20.75
N TRP A 463 13.21 33.38 19.99
CA TRP A 463 13.44 33.91 18.64
C TRP A 463 14.12 35.28 18.68
N GLU A 464 15.00 35.52 17.71
CA GLU A 464 15.56 36.86 17.49
C GLU A 464 14.45 37.76 16.91
N PRO A 465 14.18 38.93 17.51
CA PRO A 465 13.13 39.82 17.03
C PRO A 465 13.47 40.39 15.65
N GLU A 466 12.46 40.54 14.77
CA GLU A 466 12.69 41.06 13.41
C GLU A 466 12.99 42.56 13.41
N THR A 467 12.51 43.27 14.43
CA THR A 467 12.78 44.69 14.64
C THR A 467 13.19 44.96 16.09
N LEU A 468 13.93 46.05 16.33
CA LEU A 468 14.39 46.45 17.67
C LEU A 468 13.24 46.77 18.65
N GLU A 469 12.03 46.99 18.14
CA GLU A 469 10.83 47.30 18.94
C GLU A 469 10.02 46.06 19.33
N GLN A 470 10.27 44.91 18.72
CA GLN A 470 9.56 43.66 19.03
C GLN A 470 10.20 42.95 20.23
N GLU A 471 9.36 42.50 21.16
CA GLU A 471 9.81 41.60 22.22
C GLU A 471 10.12 40.20 21.64
N PRO A 472 11.18 39.54 22.12
CA PRO A 472 11.55 38.22 21.63
C PRO A 472 10.45 37.20 21.95
N VAL A 473 9.94 36.54 20.91
CA VAL A 473 8.89 35.52 21.06
C VAL A 473 9.51 34.25 21.64
N GLN A 474 8.85 33.68 22.66
CA GLN A 474 9.21 32.38 23.22
C GLN A 474 8.27 31.30 22.69
N GLN A 475 8.83 30.17 22.27
CA GLN A 475 8.08 29.03 21.77
C GLN A 475 8.60 27.74 22.42
N VAL A 476 7.71 26.98 23.04
CA VAL A 476 8.06 25.68 23.65
C VAL A 476 7.73 24.56 22.67
N ILE A 477 8.74 23.76 22.34
CA ILE A 477 8.63 22.58 21.49
C ILE A 477 8.64 21.34 22.38
N THR A 478 7.59 20.53 22.28
CA THR A 478 7.52 19.21 22.91
C THR A 478 7.01 18.18 21.93
N ILE A 479 7.01 16.92 22.34
CA ILE A 479 6.50 15.81 21.51
C ILE A 479 5.01 16.01 21.27
N PHE A 480 4.57 15.75 20.04
CA PHE A 480 3.22 16.04 19.55
C PHE A 480 2.85 17.52 19.47
N SER A 481 3.81 18.46 19.58
CA SER A 481 3.56 19.84 19.17
C SER A 481 3.31 19.89 17.65
N LEU A 482 2.26 20.61 17.25
CA LEU A 482 2.01 20.96 15.86
C LEU A 482 2.78 22.25 15.54
N VAL A 483 3.47 22.25 14.40
CA VAL A 483 4.34 23.35 13.98
C VAL A 483 4.27 23.56 12.46
N GLU A 484 4.53 24.78 12.00
CA GLU A 484 4.72 25.06 10.57
C GLU A 484 6.19 24.94 10.17
N VAL A 485 6.45 24.19 9.10
CA VAL A 485 7.81 24.00 8.57
C VAL A 485 7.88 24.32 7.09
N VAL A 486 9.08 24.75 6.67
CA VAL A 486 9.41 25.00 5.27
C VAL A 486 10.52 24.05 4.85
N LEU A 487 10.28 23.28 3.80
CA LEU A 487 11.29 22.44 3.16
C LEU A 487 12.06 23.26 2.13
N ARG A 488 13.39 23.25 2.21
CA ARG A 488 14.26 24.00 1.28
C ARG A 488 15.38 23.12 0.75
N ALA A 489 15.63 23.19 -0.55
CA ALA A 489 16.78 22.51 -1.15
C ALA A 489 18.09 23.10 -0.61
N GLU A 490 19.07 22.22 -0.37
CA GLU A 490 20.42 22.60 0.01
C GLU A 490 21.32 22.69 -1.25
N THR A 491 22.53 23.23 -1.08
CA THR A 491 23.54 23.26 -2.15
C THR A 491 23.99 21.87 -2.57
N ALA A 492 24.03 20.92 -1.63
CA ALA A 492 24.37 19.53 -1.92
C ALA A 492 23.26 18.83 -2.70
N ALA A 493 23.64 18.07 -3.72
CA ALA A 493 22.70 17.37 -4.59
C ALA A 493 21.77 16.44 -3.79
N LEU A 494 20.47 16.51 -4.08
CA LEU A 494 19.40 15.72 -3.45
C LEU A 494 19.25 15.92 -1.94
N LYS A 495 19.87 16.97 -1.38
CA LYS A 495 19.71 17.35 0.02
C LYS A 495 18.72 18.49 0.13
N TYR A 496 17.91 18.42 1.17
CA TYR A 496 16.95 19.46 1.54
C TYR A 496 16.78 19.42 3.06
N SER A 497 16.65 20.59 3.67
CA SER A 497 16.43 20.76 5.09
C SER A 497 14.96 21.09 5.37
N ALA A 498 14.56 20.93 6.63
CA ALA A 498 13.34 21.53 7.15
C ALA A 498 13.74 22.63 8.13
N ILE A 499 13.09 23.79 8.03
CA ILE A 499 13.22 24.88 9.00
C ILE A 499 11.86 25.19 9.60
N LEU A 500 11.85 25.56 10.88
CA LEU A 500 10.66 26.00 11.60
C LEU A 500 10.34 27.44 11.18
N LYS A 501 9.06 27.73 10.91
CA LYS A 501 8.61 29.10 10.60
C LYS A 501 8.54 29.94 11.88
N HIS A 502 8.85 31.23 11.76
CA HIS A 502 8.78 32.14 12.91
C HIS A 502 7.32 32.31 13.38
N PRO A 503 7.01 32.12 14.67
CA PRO A 503 5.67 32.34 15.21
C PRO A 503 5.26 33.82 15.03
N GLY A 504 4.28 34.10 14.17
CA GLY A 504 3.79 35.46 13.87
C GLY A 504 3.83 35.89 12.40
N THR A 505 4.25 35.03 11.46
CA THR A 505 4.24 35.33 10.01
C THR A 505 2.90 35.05 9.30
N GLU A 506 1.81 34.81 10.04
CA GLU A 506 0.47 34.79 9.44
C GLU A 506 0.09 36.20 8.94
N GLY A 507 0.23 36.43 7.63
CA GLY A 507 -0.41 37.58 6.96
C GLY A 507 0.49 38.64 6.32
N LEU A 508 1.80 38.44 6.16
CA LEU A 508 2.62 39.35 5.34
C LEU A 508 2.72 38.82 3.90
N PRO A 509 2.23 39.55 2.87
CA PRO A 509 2.46 39.19 1.48
C PRO A 509 3.97 39.16 1.22
N GLY A 510 4.43 38.18 0.44
CA GLY A 510 5.83 38.07 0.06
C GLY A 510 6.35 39.36 -0.61
N PRO A 511 7.67 39.60 -0.62
CA PRO A 511 8.26 40.85 -1.13
C PRO A 511 8.12 41.09 -2.65
N GLN A 512 7.18 40.43 -3.34
CA GLN A 512 6.93 40.61 -4.76
C GLN A 512 5.65 41.41 -5.09
N ASP A 513 4.81 41.75 -4.11
CA ASP A 513 3.54 42.49 -4.35
C ASP A 513 3.58 43.99 -3.95
N ARG A 514 4.76 44.59 -3.76
CA ARG A 514 4.92 46.02 -3.42
C ARG A 514 5.50 46.90 -4.51
N GLU A 515 5.62 46.40 -5.74
CA GLU A 515 5.97 47.22 -6.92
C GLU A 515 4.86 47.11 -7.96
N GLY A 516 3.75 47.81 -7.76
CA GLY A 516 2.63 47.77 -8.71
C GLY A 516 1.37 48.47 -8.23
N ARG A 517 1.50 49.64 -7.62
CA ARG A 517 0.39 50.57 -7.36
C ARG A 517 1.01 51.86 -6.83
N ASP A 518 1.38 52.74 -7.75
CA ASP A 518 1.52 54.19 -7.57
C ASP A 518 2.17 54.75 -8.84
N ARG A 519 1.33 55.03 -9.85
CA ARG A 519 1.55 55.96 -10.97
C ARG A 519 0.45 55.74 -11.99
N GLU A 520 -0.66 56.44 -11.82
CA GLU A 520 -1.51 56.95 -12.90
C GLU A 520 -2.65 57.74 -12.22
N ASP A 521 -2.38 59.01 -11.97
CA ASP A 521 -3.36 60.09 -11.92
C ASP A 521 -2.59 61.40 -11.74
N GLU A 522 -2.19 62.02 -12.86
CA GLU A 522 -2.01 63.47 -12.96
C GLU A 522 -1.79 63.92 -14.43
N GLN A 523 -2.63 64.87 -14.86
CA GLN A 523 -2.54 65.83 -15.99
C GLN A 523 -3.03 65.34 -17.37
N GLU A 524 -4.21 65.76 -17.84
CA GLU A 524 -4.56 67.08 -18.46
C GLU A 524 -3.78 67.36 -19.76
N ASP A 525 -4.33 66.95 -20.91
CA ASP A 525 -4.83 67.80 -22.04
C ASP A 525 -5.25 66.94 -23.25
#